data_AF-A0A3G8JT47-F1
#
_entry.id   AF-A0A3G8JT47-F1
#
_cell.length_a   1.000
_cell.length_b   1.000
_cell.length_c   1.000
_cell.angle_alpha   90.00
_cell.angle_beta   90.00
_cell.angle_gamma   90.00
#
_symmetry.space_group_name_H-M   'P 1'
#
loop_
_entity.id
_entity.type
_entity.pdbx_description
1 polymer ?
#
loop_
_entity_poly.entity_id
_entity_poly.type
_entity_poly.pdbx_seq_one_letter_code
_entity_poly.pdbx_strand_id
1 'polypeptide(L)'
;MTGAVEFVELTGGGGCNIVSATPGPNLAANGFQEIEYAATGVATRFTLSGMHAVDPSGKDEYTTRILVRRPQQDVDFTGTVVVEWLNVSSGGDAAPEYTYLAEELIRGGYAWVGVSAQYTGVMGGAGSVDGLDTAGAPGLSGHDAQRYAGMYHPGDAYCYDIFASIGAALRSPDDSHPLHGLSVRRLLGVGESQSAMALTTYANLFADRHKVFDGLLIHSRAAGALPLGEVGTALDVDAVFAREPVTIRTDLSIPVFIVQTETDVLTNFGFHRARQPDTDRLRTWEIAGTAHADLHQIGPYEHMLGCPTPVNRGQQRLVLRAAIAHLRTWAEGGAPAPPPTAMPLELDTTLAPPRFAVDTLGNVRGGVRTPCVDAPTEVLSGIVDADVPRICILFGSTTPIPAERLAAHYGDRDDYDRRYRAATDSAIEGGFILPADRAEALADARPDLIPD
;
A
#
# COMPACT_ATOMS: atom_id res chain seq x y z
N MET A 1 -4.70 8.10 -24.88
CA MET A 1 -3.42 7.47 -24.50
C MET A 1 -2.43 7.74 -25.60
N THR A 2 -1.20 8.14 -25.24
CA THR A 2 -0.11 8.44 -26.17
C THR A 2 0.78 7.22 -26.35
N GLY A 3 1.06 6.86 -27.61
CA GLY A 3 2.13 5.94 -28.00
C GLY A 3 1.97 4.47 -27.60
N ALA A 4 2.71 3.59 -28.29
CA ALA A 4 2.98 2.25 -27.79
C ALA A 4 4.07 2.36 -26.70
N VAL A 5 4.00 1.52 -25.66
CA VAL A 5 5.08 1.36 -24.69
C VAL A 5 5.94 0.19 -25.15
N GLU A 6 7.23 0.41 -25.30
CA GLU A 6 8.20 -0.65 -25.59
C GLU A 6 8.77 -1.20 -24.28
N PHE A 7 8.85 -2.52 -24.18
CA PHE A 7 9.47 -3.20 -23.05
C PHE A 7 10.76 -3.89 -23.48
N VAL A 8 11.86 -3.60 -22.79
CA VAL A 8 13.16 -4.24 -23.03
C VAL A 8 13.66 -4.84 -21.72
N GLU A 9 13.93 -6.15 -21.71
CA GLU A 9 14.42 -6.84 -20.53
C GLU A 9 15.77 -6.27 -20.06
N LEU A 10 15.88 -5.99 -18.76
CA LEU A 10 17.12 -5.54 -18.12
C LEU A 10 17.90 -6.76 -17.60
N THR A 11 19.10 -6.97 -18.15
CA THR A 11 19.97 -8.10 -17.82
C THR A 11 21.33 -7.64 -17.30
N GLY A 12 22.03 -8.51 -16.53
CA GLY A 12 23.37 -8.24 -15.99
C GLY A 12 23.41 -7.35 -14.74
N GLY A 13 24.59 -6.90 -14.33
CA GLY A 13 24.73 -5.97 -13.19
C GLY A 13 24.43 -6.58 -11.81
N GLY A 14 24.08 -5.73 -10.85
CA GLY A 14 23.78 -6.09 -9.45
C GLY A 14 22.43 -6.77 -9.21
N GLY A 15 21.61 -6.95 -10.26
CA GLY A 15 20.23 -7.42 -10.16
C GLY A 15 19.22 -6.29 -9.92
N CYS A 16 17.96 -6.67 -9.69
CA CYS A 16 16.86 -5.75 -9.44
C CYS A 16 17.10 -4.94 -8.16
N ASN A 17 16.95 -3.62 -8.23
CA ASN A 17 17.08 -2.76 -7.06
C ASN A 17 15.71 -2.26 -6.59
N ILE A 18 15.14 -2.90 -5.57
CA ILE A 18 13.90 -2.45 -4.94
C ILE A 18 14.05 -2.48 -3.43
N VAL A 19 13.65 -1.40 -2.76
CA VAL A 19 13.74 -1.32 -1.30
C VAL A 19 12.72 -2.28 -0.70
N SER A 20 13.20 -3.33 -0.04
CA SER A 20 12.40 -4.30 0.70
C SER A 20 13.26 -4.88 1.82
N ALA A 21 12.76 -4.80 3.06
CA ALA A 21 13.47 -5.27 4.24
C ALA A 21 13.08 -6.71 4.62
N THR A 22 11.84 -7.12 4.31
CA THR A 22 11.34 -8.47 4.56
C THR A 22 11.45 -9.32 3.29
N PRO A 23 12.11 -10.49 3.34
CA PRO A 23 12.16 -11.38 2.19
C PRO A 23 10.75 -11.89 1.86
N GLY A 24 10.36 -11.80 0.60
CA GLY A 24 9.12 -12.40 0.11
C GLY A 24 9.21 -13.92 -0.02
N PRO A 25 8.10 -14.59 -0.38
CA PRO A 25 8.09 -16.03 -0.60
C PRO A 25 9.00 -16.42 -1.78
N ASN A 26 9.51 -17.66 -1.76
CA ASN A 26 10.37 -18.16 -2.83
C ASN A 26 9.57 -18.30 -4.14
N LEU A 27 9.79 -17.39 -5.09
CA LEU A 27 9.06 -17.35 -6.36
C LEU A 27 9.21 -18.64 -7.17
N ALA A 28 10.44 -19.10 -7.40
CA ALA A 28 10.70 -20.28 -8.22
C ALA A 28 10.06 -21.55 -7.62
N ALA A 29 10.10 -21.70 -6.30
CA ALA A 29 9.47 -22.83 -5.61
C ALA A 29 7.94 -22.83 -5.73
N ASN A 30 7.33 -21.67 -6.02
CA ASN A 30 5.89 -21.52 -6.21
C ASN A 30 5.50 -21.41 -7.70
N GLY A 31 6.41 -21.69 -8.64
CA GLY A 31 6.11 -21.61 -10.08
C GLY A 31 6.03 -20.18 -10.61
N PHE A 32 6.66 -19.23 -9.94
CA PHE A 32 6.74 -17.83 -10.34
C PHE A 32 8.13 -17.47 -10.86
N GLN A 33 8.18 -16.40 -11.65
CA GLN A 33 9.41 -15.77 -12.10
C GLN A 33 9.40 -14.27 -11.84
N GLU A 34 10.59 -13.69 -11.68
CA GLU A 34 10.81 -12.24 -11.59
C GLU A 34 11.66 -11.79 -12.78
N ILE A 35 11.20 -10.78 -13.50
CA ILE A 35 11.93 -10.16 -14.60
C ILE A 35 11.74 -8.65 -14.54
N GLU A 36 12.82 -7.91 -14.76
CA GLU A 36 12.84 -6.45 -14.76
C GLU A 36 12.95 -5.95 -16.21
N TYR A 37 12.22 -4.88 -16.54
CA TYR A 37 12.21 -4.30 -17.88
C TYR A 37 12.39 -2.78 -17.82
N ALA A 38 13.10 -2.24 -18.80
CA ALA A 38 12.93 -0.86 -19.20
C ALA A 38 11.59 -0.72 -19.94
N ALA A 39 10.83 0.33 -19.62
CA ALA A 39 9.59 0.70 -20.27
C ALA A 39 9.75 2.09 -20.89
N THR A 40 9.69 2.17 -22.21
CA THR A 40 9.93 3.41 -22.98
C THR A 40 8.68 3.85 -23.72
N GLY A 41 8.38 5.14 -23.69
CA GLY A 41 7.21 5.70 -24.35
C GLY A 41 7.18 7.23 -24.36
N VAL A 42 6.02 7.77 -24.72
CA VAL A 42 5.75 9.21 -24.67
C VAL A 42 4.60 9.46 -23.71
N ALA A 43 4.84 10.27 -22.69
CA ALA A 43 3.84 10.64 -21.70
C ALA A 43 3.32 12.06 -21.93
N THR A 44 2.09 12.29 -21.52
CA THR A 44 1.39 13.58 -21.56
C THR A 44 1.32 14.16 -20.15
N ARG A 45 1.68 15.43 -19.98
CA ARG A 45 1.38 16.20 -18.77
C ARG A 45 0.09 16.99 -18.92
N PHE A 46 -0.49 17.37 -17.79
CA PHE A 46 -1.82 17.96 -17.73
C PHE A 46 -1.86 19.23 -16.88
N THR A 47 -2.86 20.08 -17.14
CA THR A 47 -3.23 21.21 -16.28
C THR A 47 -4.68 21.07 -15.85
N LEU A 48 -5.01 21.51 -14.63
CA LEU A 48 -6.38 21.53 -14.15
C LEU A 48 -7.24 22.48 -14.99
N SER A 49 -8.38 21.99 -15.47
CA SER A 49 -9.40 22.77 -16.18
C SER A 49 -10.74 22.77 -15.45
N GLY A 50 -10.84 22.03 -14.35
CA GLY A 50 -11.98 22.02 -13.43
C GLY A 50 -11.69 21.13 -12.23
N MET A 51 -12.67 20.98 -11.32
CA MET A 51 -12.52 20.21 -10.08
C MET A 51 -12.11 18.75 -10.33
N HIS A 52 -12.69 18.12 -11.36
CA HIS A 52 -12.39 16.74 -11.78
C HIS A 52 -12.00 16.69 -13.26
N ALA A 53 -11.43 17.77 -13.78
CA ALA A 53 -11.15 17.93 -15.20
C ALA A 53 -9.72 18.44 -15.43
N VAL A 54 -9.09 17.86 -16.45
CA VAL A 54 -7.71 18.16 -16.84
C VAL A 54 -7.60 18.24 -18.36
N ASP A 55 -6.78 19.18 -18.82
CA ASP A 55 -6.44 19.36 -20.22
C ASP A 55 -4.97 18.99 -20.48
N PRO A 56 -4.66 18.27 -21.57
CA PRO A 56 -3.28 18.04 -21.99
C PRO A 56 -2.53 19.36 -22.19
N SER A 57 -1.33 19.47 -21.64
CA SER A 57 -0.53 20.70 -21.69
C SER A 57 0.91 20.51 -22.19
N GLY A 58 1.36 19.28 -22.40
CA GLY A 58 2.66 18.96 -22.98
C GLY A 58 2.89 17.47 -23.13
N LYS A 59 3.91 17.09 -23.90
CA LYS A 59 4.37 15.70 -24.05
C LYS A 59 5.88 15.63 -23.92
N ASP A 60 6.38 14.51 -23.42
CA ASP A 60 7.80 14.21 -23.39
C ASP A 60 8.04 12.69 -23.45
N GLU A 61 9.24 12.31 -23.87
CA GLU A 61 9.68 10.92 -23.84
C GLU A 61 10.02 10.49 -22.41
N TYR A 62 9.93 9.19 -22.14
CA TYR A 62 10.41 8.60 -20.90
C TYR A 62 11.01 7.23 -21.18
N THR A 63 11.97 6.84 -20.35
CA THR A 63 12.42 5.47 -20.19
C THR A 63 12.50 5.20 -18.70
N THR A 64 11.54 4.43 -18.20
CA THR A 64 11.44 4.06 -16.78
C THR A 64 11.59 2.55 -16.62
N ARG A 65 11.31 2.03 -15.43
CA ARG A 65 11.42 0.63 -15.08
C ARG A 65 10.08 0.04 -14.64
N ILE A 66 9.86 -1.21 -15.01
CA ILE A 66 8.90 -2.10 -14.35
C ILE A 66 9.60 -3.36 -13.81
N LEU A 67 9.11 -3.87 -12.68
CA LEU A 67 9.49 -5.17 -12.14
C LEU A 67 8.28 -6.09 -12.18
N VAL A 68 8.41 -7.25 -12.83
CA VAL A 68 7.29 -8.18 -13.07
C VAL A 68 7.53 -9.46 -12.29
N ARG A 69 6.60 -9.80 -11.41
CA ARG A 69 6.53 -11.09 -10.71
C ARG A 69 5.27 -11.81 -11.16
N ARG A 70 5.38 -12.95 -11.82
CA ARG A 70 4.23 -13.61 -12.45
C ARG A 70 4.32 -15.14 -12.38
N PRO A 71 3.18 -15.85 -12.46
CA PRO A 71 3.17 -17.27 -12.76
C PRO A 71 3.91 -17.59 -14.05
N GLN A 72 4.56 -18.74 -14.10
CA GLN A 72 5.21 -19.23 -15.31
C GLN A 72 4.19 -19.74 -16.34
N GLN A 73 3.06 -20.29 -15.89
CA GLN A 73 2.03 -20.90 -16.74
C GLN A 73 0.67 -20.22 -16.56
N ASP A 74 -0.09 -20.09 -17.66
CA ASP A 74 -1.43 -19.47 -17.63
C ASP A 74 -2.44 -20.22 -16.77
N VAL A 75 -2.29 -21.55 -16.66
CA VAL A 75 -3.17 -22.41 -15.85
C VAL A 75 -3.13 -22.05 -14.36
N ASP A 76 -2.01 -21.49 -13.90
CA ASP A 76 -1.80 -21.05 -12.52
C ASP A 76 -2.13 -19.55 -12.34
N PHE A 77 -2.52 -18.85 -13.42
CA PHE A 77 -2.79 -17.42 -13.41
C PHE A 77 -4.27 -17.09 -13.24
N THR A 78 -4.58 -16.22 -12.29
CA THR A 78 -5.95 -15.75 -11.99
C THR A 78 -6.56 -14.89 -13.09
N GLY A 79 -5.75 -14.44 -14.07
CA GLY A 79 -6.13 -13.38 -14.99
C GLY A 79 -6.01 -11.97 -14.41
N THR A 80 -5.57 -11.81 -13.16
CA THR A 80 -5.48 -10.51 -12.47
C THR A 80 -4.04 -10.08 -12.29
N VAL A 81 -3.71 -8.89 -12.77
CA VAL A 81 -2.43 -8.22 -12.52
C VAL A 81 -2.64 -7.14 -11.48
N VAL A 82 -1.84 -7.14 -10.43
CA VAL A 82 -1.74 -6.09 -9.43
C VAL A 82 -0.61 -5.16 -9.85
N VAL A 83 -0.95 -3.93 -10.21
CA VAL A 83 -0.01 -2.92 -10.70
C VAL A 83 0.25 -1.94 -9.58
N GLU A 84 1.42 -2.06 -8.96
CA GLU A 84 1.83 -1.21 -7.85
C GLU A 84 2.52 0.05 -8.36
N TRP A 85 2.01 1.21 -7.95
CA TRP A 85 2.74 2.47 -8.04
C TRP A 85 3.82 2.45 -6.97
N LEU A 86 5.08 2.24 -7.37
CA LEU A 86 6.19 2.11 -6.42
C LEU A 86 6.39 3.40 -5.63
N ASN A 87 6.58 3.24 -4.34
CA ASN A 87 6.67 4.35 -3.40
C ASN A 87 8.10 4.91 -3.41
N VAL A 88 8.24 6.24 -3.42
CA VAL A 88 9.53 6.93 -3.49
C VAL A 88 9.90 7.73 -2.23
N SER A 89 9.13 7.58 -1.15
CA SER A 89 9.27 8.42 0.07
C SER A 89 10.62 8.23 0.77
N SER A 90 11.28 7.09 0.60
CA SER A 90 12.65 6.83 1.07
C SER A 90 13.74 7.28 0.09
N GLY A 91 13.41 8.01 -0.96
CA GLY A 91 14.35 8.50 -1.98
C GLY A 91 14.62 7.52 -3.12
N GLY A 92 14.01 6.33 -3.10
CA GLY A 92 14.09 5.33 -4.17
C GLY A 92 12.87 4.42 -4.14
N ASP A 93 12.70 3.61 -5.18
CA ASP A 93 11.51 2.75 -5.30
C ASP A 93 11.44 1.65 -4.22
N ALA A 94 10.32 1.64 -3.51
CA ALA A 94 9.91 0.60 -2.57
C ALA A 94 8.60 -0.03 -3.02
N ALA A 95 8.40 -1.31 -2.66
CA ALA A 95 7.16 -2.06 -2.91
C ALA A 95 6.46 -2.47 -1.59
N PRO A 96 5.93 -1.50 -0.83
CA PRO A 96 5.20 -1.79 0.41
C PRO A 96 3.97 -2.68 0.18
N GLU A 97 3.21 -2.49 -0.92
CA GLU A 97 2.03 -3.33 -1.20
C GLU A 97 2.46 -4.75 -1.50
N TYR A 98 3.46 -4.97 -2.35
CA TYR A 98 3.98 -6.32 -2.55
C TYR A 98 4.39 -6.96 -1.22
N THR A 99 5.09 -6.23 -0.35
CA THR A 99 5.55 -6.78 0.94
C THR A 99 4.38 -7.25 1.81
N TYR A 100 3.26 -6.52 1.87
CA TYR A 100 2.06 -6.96 2.60
C TYR A 100 1.30 -8.08 1.87
N LEU A 101 1.22 -8.02 0.55
CA LEU A 101 0.33 -8.85 -0.26
C LEU A 101 0.98 -10.15 -0.79
N ALA A 102 2.31 -10.28 -0.78
CA ALA A 102 3.06 -11.31 -1.51
C ALA A 102 2.52 -12.74 -1.32
N GLU A 103 2.21 -13.12 -0.08
CA GLU A 103 1.66 -14.44 0.24
C GLU A 103 0.33 -14.70 -0.47
N GLU A 104 -0.59 -13.74 -0.48
CA GLU A 104 -1.88 -13.87 -1.18
C GLU A 104 -1.70 -13.79 -2.70
N LEU A 105 -0.79 -12.94 -3.19
CA LEU A 105 -0.52 -12.84 -4.63
C LEU A 105 0.01 -14.16 -5.18
N ILE A 106 0.92 -14.80 -4.46
CA ILE A 106 1.53 -16.07 -4.87
C ILE A 106 0.54 -17.23 -4.70
N ARG A 107 -0.07 -17.36 -3.52
CA ARG A 107 -1.08 -18.40 -3.24
C ARG A 107 -2.26 -18.32 -4.22
N GLY A 108 -2.69 -17.10 -4.53
CA GLY A 108 -3.84 -16.86 -5.38
C GLY A 108 -3.54 -17.01 -6.86
N GLY A 109 -2.29 -16.89 -7.31
CA GLY A 109 -1.92 -16.92 -8.73
C GLY A 109 -2.05 -15.55 -9.43
N TYR A 110 -1.77 -14.46 -8.74
CA TYR A 110 -1.77 -13.11 -9.30
C TYR A 110 -0.44 -12.83 -10.01
N ALA A 111 -0.46 -11.97 -11.02
CA ALA A 111 0.77 -11.31 -11.46
C ALA A 111 0.88 -9.98 -10.72
N TRP A 112 2.10 -9.55 -10.42
CA TRP A 112 2.41 -8.26 -9.84
C TRP A 112 3.37 -7.50 -10.76
N VAL A 113 3.11 -6.22 -10.95
CA VAL A 113 3.97 -5.30 -11.71
C VAL A 113 4.20 -4.04 -10.91
N GLY A 114 5.41 -3.86 -10.38
CA GLY A 114 5.84 -2.61 -9.77
C GLY A 114 6.28 -1.61 -10.85
N VAL A 115 5.70 -0.42 -10.85
CA VAL A 115 6.00 0.65 -11.81
C VAL A 115 6.73 1.81 -11.13
N SER A 116 7.91 2.13 -11.63
CA SER A 116 8.66 3.35 -11.27
C SER A 116 8.01 4.58 -11.91
N ALA A 117 6.85 5.00 -11.39
CA ALA A 117 6.04 6.04 -12.01
C ALA A 117 6.51 7.47 -11.69
N GLN A 118 7.31 7.66 -10.65
CA GLN A 118 7.77 8.96 -10.19
C GLN A 118 9.26 9.20 -10.47
N TYR A 119 9.60 10.47 -10.64
CA TYR A 119 10.92 10.99 -10.97
C TYR A 119 11.98 10.49 -9.99
N THR A 120 11.74 10.57 -8.68
CA THR A 120 12.69 10.16 -7.65
C THR A 120 13.08 8.69 -7.76
N GLY A 121 12.13 7.80 -8.11
CA GLY A 121 12.40 6.37 -8.27
C GLY A 121 13.42 6.09 -9.37
N VAL A 122 13.39 6.87 -10.45
CA VAL A 122 14.27 6.72 -11.62
C VAL A 122 15.56 7.53 -11.50
N MET A 123 15.41 8.84 -11.25
CA MET A 123 16.49 9.82 -11.34
C MET A 123 17.21 10.06 -10.01
N GLY A 124 16.68 9.51 -8.91
CA GLY A 124 17.19 9.75 -7.57
C GLY A 124 16.74 11.09 -7.01
N GLY A 125 16.99 11.28 -5.72
CA GLY A 125 16.56 12.47 -4.99
C GLY A 125 16.68 12.29 -3.48
N ALA A 126 16.33 13.36 -2.75
CA ALA A 126 16.16 13.25 -1.31
C ALA A 126 14.83 12.52 -1.01
N GLY A 127 14.88 11.57 -0.08
CA GLY A 127 13.66 11.05 0.55
C GLY A 127 12.98 12.13 1.41
N SER A 128 11.71 11.89 1.74
CA SER A 128 10.86 12.79 2.54
C SER A 128 10.67 12.31 3.98
N VAL A 129 11.37 11.24 4.37
CA VAL A 129 11.25 10.62 5.70
C VAL A 129 12.54 10.82 6.46
N ASP A 130 12.54 11.81 7.36
CA ASP A 130 13.65 12.04 8.30
C ASP A 130 13.87 10.82 9.21
N GLY A 131 15.14 10.53 9.50
CA GLY A 131 15.56 9.40 10.34
C GLY A 131 16.00 8.16 9.55
N LEU A 132 15.84 8.18 8.22
CA LEU A 132 16.54 7.29 7.30
C LEU A 132 17.67 8.10 6.63
N ASP A 133 18.84 7.50 6.43
CA ASP A 133 19.93 8.15 5.67
C ASP A 133 19.60 8.14 4.16
N THR A 134 18.65 8.98 3.77
CA THR A 134 18.12 9.09 2.39
C THR A 134 18.60 10.36 1.70
N ALA A 135 19.65 10.99 2.21
CA ALA A 135 20.22 12.19 1.64
C ALA A 135 20.89 11.87 0.30
N GLY A 136 20.16 12.11 -0.80
CA GLY A 136 20.69 11.94 -2.16
C GLY A 136 20.80 10.47 -2.59
N ALA A 137 19.71 9.72 -2.45
CA ALA A 137 19.61 8.40 -3.04
C ALA A 137 19.93 8.49 -4.55
N PRO A 138 20.81 7.62 -5.07
CA PRO A 138 21.52 7.90 -6.32
C PRO A 138 20.68 7.62 -7.59
N GLY A 139 19.41 7.26 -7.43
CA GLY A 139 18.53 6.83 -8.53
C GLY A 139 18.98 5.49 -9.13
N LEU A 140 18.23 4.96 -10.10
CA LEU A 140 18.56 3.68 -10.73
C LEU A 140 19.98 3.68 -11.31
N SER A 141 20.31 4.68 -12.11
CA SER A 141 21.63 4.80 -12.75
C SER A 141 22.79 4.95 -11.77
N GLY A 142 22.56 5.54 -10.60
CA GLY A 142 23.60 5.64 -9.59
C GLY A 142 23.78 4.37 -8.76
N HIS A 143 22.77 3.49 -8.70
CA HIS A 143 22.91 2.13 -8.18
C HIS A 143 23.64 1.19 -9.13
N ASP A 144 23.31 1.23 -10.43
CA ASP A 144 24.00 0.45 -11.48
C ASP A 144 23.96 1.18 -12.83
N ALA A 145 25.02 1.93 -13.12
CA ALA A 145 25.08 2.78 -14.31
C ALA A 145 25.03 2.00 -15.63
N GLN A 146 25.47 0.74 -15.65
CA GLN A 146 25.47 -0.08 -16.86
C GLN A 146 24.09 -0.70 -17.08
N ARG A 147 23.48 -1.27 -16.03
CA ARG A 147 22.16 -1.90 -16.12
C ARG A 147 21.06 -0.91 -16.47
N TYR A 148 21.13 0.30 -15.92
CA TYR A 148 20.11 1.34 -16.09
C TYR A 148 20.51 2.44 -17.07
N ALA A 149 21.45 2.16 -17.96
CA ALA A 149 21.86 3.10 -19.00
C ALA A 149 20.66 3.50 -19.88
N GLY A 150 20.45 4.81 -20.06
CA GLY A 150 19.35 5.34 -20.86
C GLY A 150 18.05 5.59 -20.10
N MET A 151 17.98 5.30 -18.79
CA MET A 151 16.85 5.70 -17.95
C MET A 151 16.67 7.22 -17.95
N TYR A 152 15.43 7.66 -18.13
CA TYR A 152 15.05 9.06 -18.20
C TYR A 152 13.60 9.25 -17.74
N HIS A 153 13.40 10.16 -16.79
CA HIS A 153 12.07 10.56 -16.35
C HIS A 153 11.90 12.08 -16.53
N PRO A 154 10.88 12.56 -17.26
CA PRO A 154 10.72 13.98 -17.59
C PRO A 154 10.15 14.84 -16.43
N GLY A 155 9.93 14.24 -15.27
CA GLY A 155 9.39 14.88 -14.06
C GLY A 155 8.04 14.32 -13.63
N ASP A 156 7.65 14.54 -12.38
CA ASP A 156 6.37 14.05 -11.84
C ASP A 156 5.15 14.70 -12.52
N ALA A 157 5.34 15.76 -13.31
CA ALA A 157 4.33 16.26 -14.25
C ALA A 157 3.72 15.21 -15.18
N TYR A 158 4.44 14.09 -15.40
CA TYR A 158 4.08 13.03 -16.33
C TYR A 158 3.70 11.70 -15.66
N CYS A 159 3.86 11.59 -14.33
CA CYS A 159 3.76 10.30 -13.62
C CYS A 159 2.41 9.58 -13.81
N TYR A 160 1.30 10.33 -13.83
CA TYR A 160 -0.05 9.77 -13.99
C TYR A 160 -0.28 9.13 -15.36
N ASP A 161 0.28 9.71 -16.43
CA ASP A 161 0.17 9.16 -17.78
C ASP A 161 1.20 8.07 -18.03
N ILE A 162 2.39 8.14 -17.40
CA ILE A 162 3.36 7.04 -17.39
C ILE A 162 2.72 5.80 -16.76
N PHE A 163 2.14 5.93 -15.56
CA PHE A 163 1.47 4.82 -14.88
C PHE A 163 0.31 4.24 -15.70
N ALA A 164 -0.54 5.09 -16.29
CA ALA A 164 -1.63 4.65 -17.14
C ALA A 164 -1.18 4.01 -18.46
N SER A 165 -0.18 4.58 -19.14
CA SER A 165 0.30 4.06 -20.43
C SER A 165 0.96 2.69 -20.26
N ILE A 166 1.78 2.52 -19.21
CA ILE A 166 2.34 1.22 -18.84
C ILE A 166 1.22 0.24 -18.49
N GLY A 167 0.27 0.63 -17.62
CA GLY A 167 -0.87 -0.21 -17.27
C GLY A 167 -1.68 -0.65 -18.50
N ALA A 168 -1.96 0.26 -19.43
CA ALA A 168 -2.67 -0.06 -20.68
C ALA A 168 -1.88 -1.06 -21.55
N ALA A 169 -0.56 -0.88 -21.63
CA ALA A 169 0.32 -1.75 -22.40
C ALA A 169 0.36 -3.18 -21.83
N LEU A 170 0.18 -3.37 -20.52
CA LEU A 170 0.16 -4.69 -19.88
C LEU A 170 -0.94 -5.64 -20.37
N ARG A 171 -1.93 -5.14 -21.12
CA ARG A 171 -2.95 -5.97 -21.78
C ARG A 171 -2.56 -6.43 -23.19
N SER A 172 -1.39 -6.03 -23.69
CA SER A 172 -0.96 -6.41 -25.05
C SER A 172 -0.70 -7.92 -25.14
N PRO A 173 -1.14 -8.58 -26.23
CA PRO A 173 -0.90 -10.01 -26.45
C PRO A 173 0.46 -10.32 -27.12
N ASP A 174 1.36 -9.34 -27.26
CA ASP A 174 2.60 -9.53 -28.04
C ASP A 174 3.55 -10.58 -27.42
N ASP A 175 4.24 -11.36 -28.25
CA ASP A 175 5.11 -12.46 -27.79
C ASP A 175 6.35 -11.98 -27.01
N SER A 176 6.81 -10.74 -27.24
CA SER A 176 7.89 -10.10 -26.48
C SER A 176 7.41 -9.35 -25.24
N HIS A 177 6.11 -9.42 -24.93
CA HIS A 177 5.49 -8.69 -23.83
C HIS A 177 5.90 -9.28 -22.46
N PRO A 178 6.04 -8.47 -21.39
CA PRO A 178 6.38 -8.96 -20.05
C PRO A 178 5.42 -10.03 -19.50
N LEU A 179 4.16 -10.00 -19.94
CA LEU A 179 3.13 -10.96 -19.56
C LEU A 179 2.79 -11.96 -20.68
N HIS A 180 3.68 -12.16 -21.67
CA HIS A 180 3.44 -13.09 -22.77
C HIS A 180 3.08 -14.49 -22.25
N GLY A 181 2.13 -15.15 -22.91
CA GLY A 181 1.62 -16.45 -22.50
C GLY A 181 0.68 -16.43 -21.29
N LEU A 182 0.31 -15.25 -20.76
CA LEU A 182 -0.71 -15.10 -19.71
C LEU A 182 -1.95 -14.37 -20.23
N SER A 183 -3.14 -14.86 -19.88
CA SER A 183 -4.44 -14.33 -20.27
C SER A 183 -4.88 -13.21 -19.31
N VAL A 184 -4.38 -11.99 -19.52
CA VAL A 184 -4.70 -10.82 -18.68
C VAL A 184 -6.16 -10.39 -18.86
N ARG A 185 -6.96 -10.54 -17.79
CA ARG A 185 -8.37 -10.16 -17.72
C ARG A 185 -8.58 -8.87 -16.93
N ARG A 186 -7.82 -8.67 -15.86
CA ARG A 186 -7.99 -7.57 -14.91
C ARG A 186 -6.67 -6.89 -14.56
N LEU A 187 -6.72 -5.57 -14.39
CA LEU A 187 -5.67 -4.78 -13.77
C LEU A 187 -6.21 -4.08 -12.51
N LEU A 188 -5.55 -4.26 -11.39
CA LEU A 188 -5.82 -3.54 -10.14
C LEU A 188 -4.68 -2.58 -9.86
N GLY A 189 -4.97 -1.28 -9.72
CA GLY A 189 -3.95 -0.29 -9.35
C GLY A 189 -3.82 -0.22 -7.84
N VAL A 190 -2.61 -0.37 -7.30
CA VAL A 190 -2.37 -0.36 -5.84
C VAL A 190 -1.22 0.57 -5.47
N GLY A 191 -1.25 1.11 -4.26
CA GLY A 191 -0.20 1.97 -3.76
C GLY A 191 -0.44 2.38 -2.32
N GLU A 192 0.66 2.57 -1.60
CA GLU A 192 0.70 2.92 -0.19
C GLU A 192 1.31 4.32 0.00
N SER A 193 0.90 5.04 1.05
CA SER A 193 1.48 6.33 1.46
C SER A 193 1.50 7.39 0.36
N GLN A 194 2.68 7.83 -0.09
CA GLN A 194 2.82 8.80 -1.18
C GLN A 194 2.18 8.28 -2.49
N SER A 195 2.37 7.00 -2.82
CA SER A 195 1.73 6.37 -3.97
C SER A 195 0.21 6.36 -3.84
N ALA A 196 -0.32 6.21 -2.62
CA ALA A 196 -1.76 6.30 -2.35
C ALA A 196 -2.31 7.73 -2.53
N MET A 197 -1.51 8.75 -2.20
CA MET A 197 -1.82 10.15 -2.50
C MET A 197 -1.80 10.41 -4.02
N ALA A 198 -0.94 9.71 -4.77
CA ALA A 198 -0.94 9.74 -6.24
C ALA A 198 -2.19 9.06 -6.79
N LEU A 199 -2.54 7.87 -6.30
CA LEU A 199 -3.73 7.14 -6.70
C LEU A 199 -5.02 7.87 -6.35
N THR A 200 -5.03 8.70 -5.30
CA THR A 200 -6.15 9.61 -5.01
C THR A 200 -6.36 10.62 -6.14
N THR A 201 -5.28 11.21 -6.65
CA THR A 201 -5.33 12.13 -7.80
C THR A 201 -5.70 11.37 -9.07
N TYR A 202 -5.13 10.17 -9.27
CA TYR A 202 -5.46 9.30 -10.38
C TYR A 202 -6.94 8.95 -10.42
N ALA A 203 -7.51 8.50 -9.31
CA ALA A 203 -8.92 8.16 -9.18
C ALA A 203 -9.81 9.33 -9.61
N ASN A 204 -9.55 10.53 -9.07
CA ASN A 204 -10.41 11.69 -9.29
C ASN A 204 -10.28 12.31 -10.69
N LEU A 205 -9.08 12.33 -11.28
CA LEU A 205 -8.80 13.07 -12.52
C LEU A 205 -8.63 12.17 -13.74
N PHE A 206 -8.19 10.93 -13.57
CA PHE A 206 -7.61 10.12 -14.64
C PHE A 206 -8.29 8.76 -14.84
N ALA A 207 -8.90 8.15 -13.82
CA ALA A 207 -9.45 6.80 -13.92
C ALA A 207 -10.47 6.64 -15.08
N ASP A 208 -11.50 7.49 -15.16
CA ASP A 208 -12.50 7.43 -16.24
C ASP A 208 -11.95 7.92 -17.60
N ARG A 209 -10.90 8.73 -17.58
CA ARG A 209 -10.23 9.23 -18.79
C ARG A 209 -9.38 8.14 -19.43
N HIS A 210 -8.60 7.43 -18.63
CA HIS A 210 -7.63 6.44 -19.07
C HIS A 210 -8.27 5.07 -19.27
N LYS A 211 -9.25 4.69 -18.42
CA LYS A 211 -9.95 3.39 -18.47
C LYS A 211 -9.01 2.18 -18.48
N VAL A 212 -7.99 2.23 -17.64
CA VAL A 212 -6.90 1.24 -17.60
C VAL A 212 -7.13 0.18 -16.53
N PHE A 213 -7.36 0.63 -15.30
CA PHE A 213 -7.55 -0.22 -14.14
C PHE A 213 -9.03 -0.53 -13.91
N ASP A 214 -9.32 -1.74 -13.46
CA ASP A 214 -10.67 -2.21 -13.14
C ASP A 214 -11.02 -2.01 -11.65
N GLY A 215 -10.07 -1.57 -10.84
CA GLY A 215 -10.26 -1.25 -9.43
C GLY A 215 -8.98 -0.67 -8.82
N LEU A 216 -9.12 0.08 -7.73
CA LEU A 216 -7.99 0.71 -7.05
C LEU A 216 -7.95 0.34 -5.55
N LEU A 217 -6.78 -0.05 -5.05
CA LEU A 217 -6.49 -0.13 -3.61
C LEU A 217 -5.61 1.06 -3.23
N ILE A 218 -6.12 1.92 -2.36
CA ILE A 218 -5.46 3.14 -1.89
C ILE A 218 -5.17 2.97 -0.40
N HIS A 219 -3.93 2.67 -0.05
CA HIS A 219 -3.55 2.32 1.30
C HIS A 219 -2.77 3.46 1.98
N SER A 220 -3.15 3.84 3.19
CA SER A 220 -2.41 4.83 3.99
C SER A 220 -2.24 6.20 3.33
N ARG A 221 -3.28 6.70 2.65
CA ARG A 221 -3.27 8.05 2.06
C ARG A 221 -3.49 9.13 3.11
N ALA A 222 -2.91 10.32 2.88
CA ALA A 222 -3.23 11.53 3.64
C ALA A 222 -4.61 12.11 3.25
N ALA A 223 -5.05 13.13 4.00
CA ALA A 223 -6.24 13.92 3.69
C ALA A 223 -6.13 14.58 2.30
N GLY A 224 -4.97 15.14 1.99
CA GLY A 224 -4.67 15.72 0.68
C GLY A 224 -4.37 14.65 -0.38
N ALA A 225 -4.32 15.09 -1.63
CA ALA A 225 -3.86 14.30 -2.77
C ALA A 225 -2.59 14.93 -3.37
N LEU A 226 -1.80 14.17 -4.13
CA LEU A 226 -0.62 14.73 -4.81
C LEU A 226 -1.03 15.71 -5.92
N PRO A 227 -0.30 16.82 -6.15
CA PRO A 227 -0.62 17.73 -7.24
C PRO A 227 -0.21 17.16 -8.60
N LEU A 228 -0.46 17.90 -9.68
CA LEU A 228 -0.06 17.51 -11.03
C LEU A 228 1.44 17.63 -11.29
N GLY A 229 2.23 18.24 -10.40
CA GLY A 229 3.69 18.34 -10.50
C GLY A 229 4.21 19.33 -11.54
N GLU A 230 5.53 19.48 -11.58
CA GLU A 230 6.26 20.36 -12.50
C GLU A 230 7.26 19.55 -13.34
N VAL A 231 7.60 20.07 -14.53
CA VAL A 231 8.55 19.41 -15.45
C VAL A 231 9.94 19.33 -14.81
N GLY A 232 10.61 18.20 -14.97
CA GLY A 232 12.00 17.98 -14.55
C GLY A 232 12.22 17.88 -13.03
N THR A 233 11.15 17.75 -12.24
CA THR A 233 11.25 17.72 -10.77
C THR A 233 10.40 16.61 -10.16
N ALA A 234 10.77 16.22 -8.94
CA ALA A 234 9.95 15.38 -8.07
C ALA A 234 8.93 16.22 -7.30
N LEU A 235 7.82 15.59 -6.91
CA LEU A 235 6.84 16.18 -6.01
C LEU A 235 7.36 16.25 -4.57
N ASP A 236 7.11 17.40 -3.93
CA ASP A 236 7.29 17.55 -2.49
C ASP A 236 6.06 17.02 -1.76
N VAL A 237 6.19 15.85 -1.14
CA VAL A 237 5.10 15.22 -0.38
C VAL A 237 4.81 15.97 0.93
N ASP A 238 5.76 16.72 1.49
CA ASP A 238 5.52 17.44 2.75
C ASP A 238 4.49 18.56 2.56
N ALA A 239 4.50 19.18 1.38
CA ALA A 239 3.48 20.13 0.98
C ALA A 239 2.06 19.52 0.93
N VAL A 240 1.92 18.19 0.77
CA VAL A 240 0.62 17.50 0.68
C VAL A 240 -0.12 17.48 2.02
N PHE A 241 0.59 17.32 3.14
CA PHE A 241 -0.04 17.23 4.47
C PHE A 241 -0.75 18.53 4.89
N ALA A 242 -0.35 19.67 4.31
CA ALA A 242 -0.98 20.96 4.56
C ALA A 242 -2.15 21.27 3.61
N ARG A 243 -2.42 20.45 2.59
CA ARG A 243 -3.47 20.72 1.59
C ARG A 243 -4.87 20.47 2.16
N GLU A 244 -5.86 21.03 1.46
CA GLU A 244 -7.27 20.74 1.73
C GLU A 244 -7.58 19.24 1.54
N PRO A 245 -8.52 18.69 2.33
CA PRO A 245 -8.91 17.29 2.22
C PRO A 245 -9.57 17.02 0.87
N VAL A 246 -9.24 15.88 0.27
CA VAL A 246 -9.75 15.43 -1.03
C VAL A 246 -10.49 14.11 -0.84
N THR A 247 -11.79 14.11 -1.12
CA THR A 247 -12.60 12.89 -1.22
C THR A 247 -12.41 12.20 -2.58
N ILE A 248 -12.77 10.93 -2.66
CA ILE A 248 -12.92 10.21 -3.93
C ILE A 248 -14.32 10.51 -4.48
N ARG A 249 -14.39 10.95 -5.73
CA ARG A 249 -15.67 11.16 -6.44
C ARG A 249 -16.50 9.87 -6.48
N THR A 250 -17.82 10.01 -6.34
CA THR A 250 -18.74 8.89 -6.14
C THR A 250 -19.33 8.33 -7.43
N ASP A 251 -18.98 8.90 -8.59
CA ASP A 251 -19.47 8.53 -9.91
C ASP A 251 -18.44 7.76 -10.77
N LEU A 252 -17.38 7.22 -10.13
CA LEU A 252 -16.40 6.37 -10.82
C LEU A 252 -17.04 5.08 -11.34
N SER A 253 -16.60 4.68 -12.53
CA SER A 253 -17.01 3.42 -13.15
C SER A 253 -16.37 2.18 -12.52
N ILE A 254 -15.36 2.36 -11.67
CA ILE A 254 -14.56 1.29 -11.04
C ILE A 254 -14.66 1.35 -9.52
N PRO A 255 -14.56 0.21 -8.81
CA PRO A 255 -14.43 0.18 -7.37
C PRO A 255 -13.11 0.81 -6.89
N VAL A 256 -13.20 1.56 -5.79
CA VAL A 256 -12.07 2.09 -5.03
C VAL A 256 -12.17 1.56 -3.59
N PHE A 257 -11.08 0.99 -3.12
CA PHE A 257 -10.95 0.48 -1.76
C PHE A 257 -9.85 1.28 -1.06
N ILE A 258 -10.23 2.02 -0.03
CA ILE A 258 -9.30 2.75 0.83
C ILE A 258 -9.04 1.92 2.09
N VAL A 259 -7.77 1.74 2.46
CA VAL A 259 -7.37 1.13 3.72
C VAL A 259 -6.50 2.13 4.48
N GLN A 260 -6.75 2.30 5.78
CA GLN A 260 -6.08 3.27 6.64
C GLN A 260 -5.68 2.64 7.96
N THR A 261 -4.63 3.18 8.56
CA THR A 261 -4.14 2.82 9.89
C THR A 261 -4.44 3.94 10.89
N GLU A 262 -4.20 3.71 12.18
CA GLU A 262 -4.35 4.75 13.20
C GLU A 262 -3.44 5.95 12.93
N THR A 263 -2.21 5.70 12.44
CA THR A 263 -1.25 6.74 12.07
C THR A 263 -1.84 7.65 10.99
N ASP A 264 -2.51 7.07 9.99
CA ASP A 264 -3.01 7.81 8.82
C ASP A 264 -4.25 8.65 9.13
N VAL A 265 -5.13 8.11 9.98
CA VAL A 265 -6.37 8.78 10.38
C VAL A 265 -6.06 10.07 11.15
N LEU A 266 -5.06 10.03 12.03
CA LEU A 266 -4.56 11.20 12.75
C LEU A 266 -3.18 11.62 12.19
N THR A 267 -2.24 12.00 13.07
CA THR A 267 -0.92 12.56 12.74
C THR A 267 -0.96 13.67 11.68
N ASN A 268 0.11 13.86 10.92
CA ASN A 268 0.16 14.81 9.81
C ASN A 268 -0.62 14.32 8.58
N PHE A 269 -0.93 13.01 8.48
CA PHE A 269 -1.76 12.47 7.40
C PHE A 269 -3.19 13.01 7.47
N GLY A 270 -3.77 13.03 8.67
CA GLY A 270 -5.04 13.69 8.99
C GLY A 270 -6.24 13.15 8.21
N PHE A 271 -6.23 11.88 7.79
CA PHE A 271 -7.25 11.31 6.90
C PHE A 271 -8.68 11.46 7.43
N HIS A 272 -8.89 11.58 8.75
CA HIS A 272 -10.21 11.90 9.32
C HIS A 272 -10.90 13.12 8.67
N ARG A 273 -10.13 14.10 8.17
CA ARG A 273 -10.63 15.29 7.45
C ARG A 273 -11.19 14.97 6.06
N ALA A 274 -10.79 13.85 5.47
CA ALA A 274 -11.20 13.39 4.13
C ALA A 274 -12.14 12.17 4.19
N ARG A 275 -12.61 11.77 5.38
CA ARG A 275 -13.60 10.70 5.54
C ARG A 275 -14.85 11.01 4.69
N GLN A 276 -15.37 9.97 4.08
CA GLN A 276 -16.64 10.01 3.35
C GLN A 276 -17.41 8.72 3.57
N PRO A 277 -18.75 8.73 3.42
CA PRO A 277 -19.53 7.51 3.45
C PRO A 277 -19.12 6.56 2.33
N ASP A 278 -19.17 5.27 2.62
CA ASP A 278 -19.04 4.24 1.60
C ASP A 278 -20.18 4.32 0.57
N THR A 279 -19.92 3.79 -0.62
CA THR A 279 -20.89 3.67 -1.72
C THR A 279 -20.92 2.25 -2.28
N ASP A 280 -21.62 2.05 -3.39
CA ASP A 280 -21.57 0.82 -4.20
C ASP A 280 -20.23 0.64 -4.94
N ARG A 281 -19.40 1.69 -4.99
CA ARG A 281 -18.08 1.74 -5.65
C ARG A 281 -16.95 2.25 -4.75
N LEU A 282 -17.23 2.61 -3.51
CA LEU A 282 -16.22 3.03 -2.54
C LEU A 282 -16.37 2.28 -1.23
N ARG A 283 -15.27 1.69 -0.76
CA ARG A 283 -15.17 1.12 0.57
C ARG A 283 -13.97 1.70 1.30
N THR A 284 -14.14 2.05 2.57
CA THR A 284 -13.05 2.45 3.45
C THR A 284 -12.96 1.53 4.66
N TRP A 285 -11.77 0.99 4.92
CA TRP A 285 -11.43 0.32 6.18
C TRP A 285 -10.39 1.13 6.93
N GLU A 286 -10.63 1.36 8.21
CA GLU A 286 -9.66 1.92 9.14
C GLU A 286 -9.34 0.83 10.16
N ILE A 287 -8.08 0.42 10.26
CA ILE A 287 -7.68 -0.76 11.03
C ILE A 287 -7.25 -0.31 12.43
N ALA A 288 -7.86 -0.90 13.46
CA ALA A 288 -7.49 -0.63 14.84
C ALA A 288 -6.17 -1.34 15.18
N GLY A 289 -5.34 -0.71 16.02
CA GLY A 289 -4.07 -1.21 16.50
C GLY A 289 -2.93 -1.23 15.48
N THR A 290 -3.05 -0.53 14.36
CA THR A 290 -2.04 -0.55 13.29
C THR A 290 -1.39 0.81 13.07
N ALA A 291 -0.15 0.80 12.60
CA ALA A 291 0.62 1.97 12.23
C ALA A 291 0.90 2.00 10.72
N HIS A 292 1.32 3.17 10.20
CA HIS A 292 1.60 3.38 8.77
C HIS A 292 2.54 2.31 8.19
N ALA A 293 3.58 1.97 8.92
CA ALA A 293 4.39 0.77 8.71
C ALA A 293 4.53 -0.01 10.01
N ASP A 294 4.88 -1.29 9.93
CA ASP A 294 4.96 -2.16 11.10
C ASP A 294 6.13 -3.15 11.01
N LEU A 295 6.22 -4.07 11.97
CA LEU A 295 7.26 -5.11 11.95
C LEU A 295 7.24 -5.94 10.67
N HIS A 296 6.09 -6.14 10.02
CA HIS A 296 6.01 -6.90 8.76
C HIS A 296 6.76 -6.21 7.63
N GLN A 297 6.77 -4.86 7.59
CA GLN A 297 7.54 -4.09 6.61
C GLN A 297 9.04 -4.07 6.88
N ILE A 298 9.47 -3.83 8.12
CA ILE A 298 10.90 -3.66 8.46
C ILE A 298 11.61 -4.98 8.80
N GLY A 299 10.85 -6.00 9.20
CA GLY A 299 11.35 -7.32 9.54
C GLY A 299 12.51 -7.29 10.55
N PRO A 300 13.62 -8.02 10.30
CA PRO A 300 14.72 -8.14 11.26
C PRO A 300 15.52 -6.85 11.47
N TYR A 301 15.27 -5.81 10.67
CA TYR A 301 15.99 -4.54 10.71
C TYR A 301 15.35 -3.50 11.64
N GLU A 302 14.33 -3.87 12.42
CA GLU A 302 13.68 -2.99 13.42
C GLU A 302 14.70 -2.22 14.28
N HIS A 303 15.75 -2.91 14.74
CA HIS A 303 16.79 -2.34 15.60
C HIS A 303 17.53 -1.13 14.97
N MET A 304 17.52 -1.01 13.64
CA MET A 304 18.17 0.09 12.92
C MET A 304 17.35 1.39 12.98
N LEU A 305 16.05 1.32 13.31
CA LEU A 305 15.18 2.49 13.35
C LEU A 305 15.46 3.39 14.57
N GLY A 306 16.08 2.85 15.63
CA GLY A 306 16.42 3.60 16.83
C GLY A 306 15.21 4.10 17.63
N CYS A 307 14.04 3.49 17.46
CA CYS A 307 12.81 3.90 18.15
C CYS A 307 12.84 3.51 19.63
N PRO A 308 12.21 4.31 20.51
CA PRO A 308 12.30 4.11 21.97
C PRO A 308 11.49 2.91 22.48
N THR A 309 10.53 2.45 21.68
CA THR A 309 9.69 1.27 21.94
C THR A 309 9.71 0.36 20.72
N PRO A 310 9.47 -0.96 20.89
CA PRO A 310 9.24 -1.84 19.76
C PRO A 310 8.17 -1.26 18.84
N VAL A 311 8.38 -1.37 17.53
CA VAL A 311 7.44 -0.86 16.53
C VAL A 311 6.13 -1.64 16.58
N ASN A 312 5.12 -1.14 15.88
CA ASN A 312 3.81 -1.77 15.84
C ASN A 312 3.89 -3.25 15.40
N ARG A 313 3.16 -4.12 16.12
CA ARG A 313 2.98 -5.55 15.81
C ARG A 313 1.58 -5.85 15.25
N GLY A 314 0.93 -4.86 14.67
CA GLY A 314 -0.42 -4.95 14.13
C GLY A 314 -0.52 -5.98 13.01
N GLN A 315 -1.75 -6.43 12.77
CA GLN A 315 -2.04 -7.48 11.80
C GLN A 315 -2.55 -6.91 10.47
N GLN A 316 -2.10 -5.72 10.06
CA GLN A 316 -2.60 -5.06 8.85
C GLN A 316 -2.34 -5.90 7.58
N ARG A 317 -1.25 -6.69 7.56
CA ARG A 317 -0.95 -7.64 6.48
C ARG A 317 -2.11 -8.59 6.16
N LEU A 318 -2.82 -9.08 7.20
CA LEU A 318 -3.94 -10.01 7.03
C LEU A 318 -5.17 -9.29 6.45
N VAL A 319 -5.39 -8.05 6.90
CA VAL A 319 -6.49 -7.21 6.43
C VAL A 319 -6.27 -6.74 4.99
N LEU A 320 -5.04 -6.40 4.62
CA LEU A 320 -4.69 -6.01 3.24
C LEU A 320 -4.83 -7.17 2.25
N ARG A 321 -4.44 -8.39 2.64
CA ARG A 321 -4.69 -9.60 1.84
C ARG A 321 -6.19 -9.84 1.64
N ALA A 322 -7.01 -9.65 2.67
CA ALA A 322 -8.46 -9.69 2.52
C ALA A 322 -8.96 -8.58 1.58
N ALA A 323 -8.45 -7.35 1.72
CA ALA A 323 -8.84 -6.21 0.90
C ALA A 323 -8.56 -6.43 -0.60
N ILE A 324 -7.39 -6.96 -0.98
CA ILE A 324 -7.08 -7.23 -2.39
C ILE A 324 -7.95 -8.37 -2.97
N ALA A 325 -8.24 -9.41 -2.17
CA ALA A 325 -9.12 -10.50 -2.58
C ALA A 325 -10.57 -10.01 -2.81
N HIS A 326 -11.06 -9.15 -1.92
CA HIS A 326 -12.34 -8.47 -2.08
C HIS A 326 -12.35 -7.56 -3.30
N LEU A 327 -11.32 -6.72 -3.48
CA LEU A 327 -11.22 -5.79 -4.60
C LEU A 327 -11.20 -6.53 -5.94
N ARG A 328 -10.44 -7.64 -6.04
CA ARG A 328 -10.46 -8.51 -7.23
C ARG A 328 -11.89 -8.93 -7.55
N THR A 329 -12.60 -9.48 -6.57
CA THR A 329 -13.96 -10.01 -6.78
C THR A 329 -14.94 -8.88 -7.11
N TRP A 330 -14.82 -7.74 -6.44
CA TRP A 330 -15.67 -6.56 -6.65
C TRP A 330 -15.49 -5.96 -8.06
N ALA A 331 -14.27 -6.03 -8.61
CA ALA A 331 -13.94 -5.60 -9.95
C ALA A 331 -14.35 -6.62 -11.06
N GLU A 332 -14.89 -7.80 -10.73
CA GLU A 332 -15.41 -8.77 -11.74
C GLU A 332 -16.70 -8.30 -12.41
N GLY A 333 -17.51 -7.52 -11.70
CA GLY A 333 -18.90 -7.26 -12.10
C GLY A 333 -19.77 -8.52 -11.99
N GLY A 334 -21.08 -8.35 -11.81
CA GLY A 334 -22.03 -9.42 -11.52
C GLY A 334 -22.58 -9.32 -10.09
N ALA A 335 -23.00 -10.44 -9.51
CA ALA A 335 -23.51 -10.51 -8.13
C ALA A 335 -22.46 -10.96 -7.08
N PRO A 336 -21.23 -10.41 -7.00
CA PRO A 336 -20.52 -10.38 -5.73
C PRO A 336 -20.96 -9.17 -4.90
N ALA A 337 -21.19 -9.40 -3.61
CA ALA A 337 -21.45 -8.34 -2.65
C ALA A 337 -20.26 -7.37 -2.61
N PRO A 338 -20.49 -6.06 -2.42
CA PRO A 338 -19.39 -5.14 -2.14
C PRO A 338 -18.63 -5.63 -0.89
N PRO A 339 -17.35 -5.28 -0.72
CA PRO A 339 -16.59 -5.67 0.47
C PRO A 339 -17.34 -5.27 1.74
N PRO A 340 -17.16 -5.98 2.87
CA PRO A 340 -17.90 -5.69 4.09
C PRO A 340 -17.65 -4.26 4.59
N THR A 341 -18.67 -3.64 5.17
CA THR A 341 -18.55 -2.33 5.84
C THR A 341 -17.86 -2.49 7.19
N ALA A 342 -17.08 -1.51 7.60
CA ALA A 342 -16.59 -1.38 8.97
C ALA A 342 -16.94 0.00 9.52
N MET A 343 -17.20 0.10 10.83
CA MET A 343 -17.29 1.41 11.48
C MET A 343 -15.91 2.09 11.43
N PRO A 344 -15.81 3.42 11.24
CA PRO A 344 -14.53 4.13 11.37
C PRO A 344 -13.94 3.97 12.78
N LEU A 345 -12.64 4.25 12.92
CA LEU A 345 -12.01 4.42 14.22
C LEU A 345 -12.67 5.59 14.96
N GLU A 346 -13.03 5.34 16.22
CA GLU A 346 -13.77 6.29 17.05
C GLU A 346 -12.84 7.43 17.49
N LEU A 347 -13.27 8.67 17.23
CA LEU A 347 -12.52 9.88 17.60
C LEU A 347 -13.26 10.62 18.71
N ASP A 348 -12.53 11.03 19.74
CA ASP A 348 -12.97 12.06 20.66
C ASP A 348 -12.73 13.44 20.01
N THR A 349 -13.78 13.97 19.40
CA THR A 349 -13.79 15.28 18.75
C THR A 349 -14.10 16.43 19.71
N THR A 350 -14.27 16.15 21.00
CA THR A 350 -14.39 17.21 22.02
C THR A 350 -13.04 17.84 22.37
N LEU A 351 -11.95 17.16 21.99
CA LEU A 351 -10.57 17.63 22.10
C LEU A 351 -10.09 18.30 20.81
N ALA A 352 -9.17 19.25 20.93
CA ALA A 352 -8.49 19.91 19.82
C ALA A 352 -6.96 19.88 20.05
N PRO A 353 -6.17 19.12 19.26
CA PRO A 353 -6.61 18.23 18.17
C PRO A 353 -7.41 17.00 18.65
N PRO A 354 -8.20 16.35 17.77
CA PRO A 354 -8.93 15.14 18.12
C PRO A 354 -7.97 14.00 18.50
N ARG A 355 -8.44 13.09 19.34
CA ARG A 355 -7.71 11.87 19.73
C ARG A 355 -8.59 10.65 19.48
N PHE A 356 -7.98 9.47 19.46
CA PHE A 356 -8.78 8.24 19.44
C PHE A 356 -9.50 8.04 20.78
N ALA A 357 -10.75 7.60 20.71
CA ALA A 357 -11.45 7.06 21.85
C ALA A 357 -10.97 5.60 22.05
N VAL A 358 -10.37 5.32 23.21
CA VAL A 358 -9.82 4.01 23.54
C VAL A 358 -10.71 3.23 24.50
N ASP A 359 -10.62 1.91 24.46
CA ASP A 359 -11.26 1.02 25.42
C ASP A 359 -10.49 1.01 26.77
N THR A 360 -10.97 0.20 27.71
CA THR A 360 -10.35 0.13 29.03
C THR A 360 -8.91 -0.36 29.01
N LEU A 361 -8.50 -1.17 28.01
CA LEU A 361 -7.15 -1.72 27.87
C LEU A 361 -6.22 -0.77 27.11
N GLY A 362 -6.77 0.22 26.41
CA GLY A 362 -6.01 1.26 25.71
C GLY A 362 -6.02 1.12 24.19
N ASN A 363 -6.76 0.13 23.64
CA ASN A 363 -6.90 0.00 22.20
C ASN A 363 -7.99 0.92 21.66
N VAL A 364 -7.78 1.48 20.46
CA VAL A 364 -8.77 2.34 19.79
C VAL A 364 -10.06 1.59 19.55
N ARG A 365 -11.21 2.24 19.76
CA ARG A 365 -12.55 1.69 19.50
C ARG A 365 -12.97 1.88 18.04
N GLY A 366 -13.88 1.02 17.56
CA GLY A 366 -14.30 1.03 16.15
C GLY A 366 -13.25 0.40 15.24
N GLY A 367 -13.33 0.70 13.95
CA GLY A 367 -12.44 0.16 12.92
C GLY A 367 -12.68 -1.32 12.60
N VAL A 368 -11.85 -1.82 11.69
CA VAL A 368 -11.58 -3.25 11.51
C VAL A 368 -10.73 -3.70 12.67
N ARG A 369 -11.22 -4.65 13.47
CA ARG A 369 -10.53 -5.19 14.64
C ARG A 369 -9.97 -6.57 14.33
N THR A 370 -8.70 -6.76 14.66
CA THR A 370 -7.97 -8.02 14.49
C THR A 370 -7.86 -8.75 15.84
N PRO A 371 -7.51 -10.04 15.86
CA PRO A 371 -7.33 -10.79 17.11
C PRO A 371 -6.39 -10.13 18.12
N CYS A 372 -5.32 -9.47 17.67
CA CYS A 372 -4.42 -8.72 18.55
C CYS A 372 -5.08 -7.52 19.26
N VAL A 373 -6.24 -7.07 18.80
CA VAL A 373 -6.99 -5.93 19.35
C VAL A 373 -8.22 -6.37 20.13
N ASP A 374 -8.89 -7.46 19.71
CA ASP A 374 -10.05 -8.02 20.40
C ASP A 374 -9.70 -8.99 21.54
N ALA A 375 -8.53 -9.61 21.48
CA ALA A 375 -7.93 -10.40 22.56
C ALA A 375 -6.46 -9.94 22.78
N PRO A 376 -6.25 -8.70 23.27
CA PRO A 376 -4.94 -8.10 23.38
C PRO A 376 -4.13 -8.63 24.58
N THR A 377 -2.84 -8.84 24.37
CA THR A 377 -1.80 -8.98 25.42
C THR A 377 -0.89 -7.76 25.50
N GLU A 378 -0.93 -6.94 24.45
CA GLU A 378 -0.12 -5.76 24.23
C GLU A 378 -1.06 -4.67 23.71
N VAL A 379 -0.79 -3.42 24.04
CA VAL A 379 -1.42 -2.27 23.39
C VAL A 379 -0.62 -1.94 22.14
N LEU A 380 -1.28 -2.05 21.00
CA LEU A 380 -0.72 -1.68 19.70
C LEU A 380 -1.28 -0.31 19.32
N SER A 381 -0.40 0.62 18.97
CA SER A 381 -0.80 2.00 18.66
C SER A 381 -0.10 2.48 17.39
N GLY A 382 -0.85 3.12 16.50
CA GLY A 382 -0.28 3.94 15.41
C GLY A 382 0.08 5.36 15.84
N ILE A 383 -0.18 5.73 17.10
CA ILE A 383 0.16 7.03 17.67
C ILE A 383 1.36 6.89 18.60
N VAL A 384 2.38 7.72 18.34
CA VAL A 384 3.58 7.87 19.16
C VAL A 384 3.64 9.33 19.62
N ASP A 385 3.32 9.56 20.89
CA ASP A 385 3.22 10.91 21.48
C ASP A 385 4.59 11.46 21.99
N ALA A 386 5.69 10.82 21.62
CA ALA A 386 7.04 11.21 22.01
C ALA A 386 7.69 12.13 20.97
N ASP A 387 8.62 12.99 21.41
CA ASP A 387 9.48 13.77 20.51
C ASP A 387 10.54 12.83 19.90
N VAL A 388 10.16 12.14 18.82
CA VAL A 388 10.97 11.13 18.13
C VAL A 388 11.07 11.45 16.65
N PRO A 389 12.11 10.94 15.94
CA PRO A 389 12.19 11.04 14.50
C PRO A 389 10.92 10.54 13.80
N ARG A 390 10.61 11.15 12.65
CA ARG A 390 9.39 10.85 11.88
C ARG A 390 9.24 9.36 11.56
N ILE A 391 10.34 8.66 11.25
CA ILE A 391 10.32 7.22 11.04
C ILE A 391 9.68 6.46 12.21
N CYS A 392 9.94 6.84 13.46
CA CYS A 392 9.34 6.19 14.63
C CYS A 392 7.86 6.50 14.79
N ILE A 393 7.40 7.68 14.34
CA ILE A 393 5.97 8.00 14.29
C ILE A 393 5.26 7.08 13.28
N LEU A 394 5.86 6.88 12.10
CA LEU A 394 5.29 6.02 11.05
C LEU A 394 5.21 4.55 11.48
N PHE A 395 6.17 4.08 12.25
CA PHE A 395 6.25 2.69 12.69
C PHE A 395 5.41 2.36 13.93
N GLY A 396 4.83 3.37 14.59
CA GLY A 396 3.97 3.17 15.76
C GLY A 396 4.70 2.55 16.95
N SER A 397 3.93 1.94 17.86
CA SER A 397 4.46 1.32 19.06
C SER A 397 3.71 0.07 19.49
N THR A 398 4.41 -0.76 20.26
CA THR A 398 3.88 -1.93 20.95
C THR A 398 4.28 -1.86 22.42
N THR A 399 3.29 -1.87 23.33
CA THR A 399 3.51 -1.79 24.78
C THR A 399 2.84 -2.96 25.50
N PRO A 400 3.55 -3.77 26.30
CA PRO A 400 2.94 -4.85 27.06
C PRO A 400 1.85 -4.37 28.02
N ILE A 401 0.72 -5.09 28.08
CA ILE A 401 -0.28 -4.86 29.12
C ILE A 401 0.26 -5.44 30.44
N PRO A 402 0.16 -4.71 31.57
CA PRO A 402 0.63 -5.21 32.86
C PRO A 402 0.01 -6.56 33.26
N ALA A 403 0.82 -7.43 33.85
CA ALA A 403 0.46 -8.79 34.22
C ALA A 403 -0.82 -8.87 35.08
N GLU A 404 -0.97 -7.97 36.04
CA GLU A 404 -2.16 -7.89 36.91
C GLU A 404 -3.44 -7.57 36.13
N ARG A 405 -3.33 -6.80 35.04
CA ARG A 405 -4.47 -6.49 34.17
C ARG A 405 -4.81 -7.66 33.25
N LEU A 406 -3.80 -8.37 32.74
CA LEU A 406 -4.00 -9.59 31.96
C LEU A 406 -4.65 -10.69 32.80
N ALA A 407 -4.17 -10.92 34.03
CA ALA A 407 -4.76 -11.87 34.96
C ALA A 407 -6.21 -11.50 35.31
N ALA A 408 -6.51 -10.21 35.51
CA ALA A 408 -7.89 -9.77 35.75
C ALA A 408 -8.80 -9.91 34.52
N HIS A 409 -8.25 -9.80 33.30
CA HIS A 409 -9.02 -9.81 32.06
C HIS A 409 -9.28 -11.24 31.54
N TYR A 410 -8.28 -12.13 31.58
CA TYR A 410 -8.34 -13.50 31.07
C TYR A 410 -8.46 -14.56 32.17
N GLY A 411 -7.99 -14.30 33.38
CA GLY A 411 -7.93 -15.31 34.45
C GLY A 411 -6.80 -16.32 34.24
N ASP A 412 -6.76 -17.00 33.09
CA ASP A 412 -5.73 -17.99 32.74
C ASP A 412 -5.40 -18.00 31.23
N ARG A 413 -4.38 -18.80 30.87
CA ARG A 413 -3.95 -19.00 29.47
C ARG A 413 -5.00 -19.66 28.59
N ASP A 414 -5.81 -20.57 29.14
CA ASP A 414 -6.81 -21.30 28.37
C ASP A 414 -7.98 -20.39 27.94
N ASP A 415 -8.38 -19.44 28.78
CA ASP A 415 -9.34 -18.40 28.43
C ASP A 415 -8.76 -17.42 27.40
N TYR A 416 -7.50 -17.00 27.54
CA TYR A 416 -6.83 -16.18 26.52
C TYR A 416 -6.85 -16.87 25.15
N ASP A 417 -6.37 -18.11 25.06
CA ASP A 417 -6.33 -18.87 23.82
C ASP A 417 -7.72 -19.06 23.20
N ARG A 418 -8.73 -19.32 24.03
CA ARG A 418 -10.12 -19.43 23.56
C ARG A 418 -10.63 -18.12 22.99
N ARG A 419 -10.39 -16.98 23.67
CA ARG A 419 -10.83 -15.66 23.21
C ARG A 419 -10.08 -15.22 21.95
N TYR A 420 -8.79 -15.47 21.86
CA TYR A 420 -7.98 -15.14 20.67
C TYR A 420 -8.42 -15.95 19.44
N ARG A 421 -8.70 -17.25 19.62
CA ARG A 421 -9.28 -18.09 18.55
C ARG A 421 -10.65 -17.59 18.11
N ALA A 422 -11.52 -17.27 19.06
CA ALA A 422 -12.85 -16.72 18.76
C ALA A 422 -12.77 -15.38 18.01
N ALA A 423 -11.85 -14.49 18.40
CA ALA A 423 -11.61 -13.23 17.71
C ALA A 423 -11.08 -13.46 16.28
N THR A 424 -10.20 -14.46 16.09
CA THR A 424 -9.71 -14.86 14.76
C THR A 424 -10.84 -15.35 13.88
N ASP A 425 -11.67 -16.25 14.40
CA ASP A 425 -12.81 -16.80 13.67
C ASP A 425 -13.83 -15.70 13.34
N SER A 426 -14.09 -14.77 14.27
CA SER A 426 -14.95 -13.60 14.04
C SER A 426 -14.42 -12.67 12.94
N ALA A 427 -13.11 -12.38 12.92
CA ALA A 427 -12.50 -11.56 11.87
C ALA A 427 -12.57 -12.25 10.49
N ILE A 428 -12.47 -13.57 10.44
CA ILE A 428 -12.64 -14.37 9.22
C ILE A 428 -14.11 -14.35 8.77
N GLU A 429 -15.05 -14.61 9.67
CA GLU A 429 -16.49 -14.57 9.37
C GLU A 429 -16.95 -13.18 8.90
N GLY A 430 -16.38 -12.11 9.47
CA GLY A 430 -16.59 -10.73 9.03
C GLY A 430 -15.94 -10.38 7.69
N GLY A 431 -15.12 -11.27 7.12
CA GLY A 431 -14.43 -11.07 5.86
C GLY A 431 -13.24 -10.10 5.95
N PHE A 432 -12.73 -9.81 7.15
CA PHE A 432 -11.59 -8.93 7.38
C PHE A 432 -10.25 -9.67 7.42
N ILE A 433 -10.26 -11.00 7.58
CA ILE A 433 -9.11 -11.89 7.44
C ILE A 433 -9.51 -13.04 6.52
N LEU A 434 -8.61 -13.49 5.64
CA LEU A 434 -8.87 -14.64 4.78
C LEU A 434 -8.85 -15.94 5.60
N PRO A 435 -9.74 -16.92 5.33
CA PRO A 435 -9.68 -18.23 5.98
C PRO A 435 -8.31 -18.92 5.85
N ALA A 436 -7.63 -18.71 4.72
CA ALA A 436 -6.31 -19.27 4.45
C ALA A 436 -5.20 -18.67 5.33
N ASP A 437 -5.44 -17.49 5.91
CA ASP A 437 -4.50 -16.80 6.81
C ASP A 437 -4.75 -17.14 8.29
N ARG A 438 -5.72 -18.00 8.61
CA ARG A 438 -6.09 -18.35 9.99
C ARG A 438 -4.91 -18.87 10.81
N ALA A 439 -4.09 -19.74 10.24
CA ALA A 439 -2.96 -20.32 10.95
C ALA A 439 -1.90 -19.26 11.28
N GLU A 440 -1.66 -18.32 10.35
CA GLU A 440 -0.76 -17.19 10.56
C GLU A 440 -1.31 -16.22 11.60
N ALA A 441 -2.60 -15.90 11.55
CA ALA A 441 -3.26 -15.07 12.55
C ALA A 441 -3.11 -15.65 13.97
N LEU A 442 -3.30 -16.96 14.13
CA LEU A 442 -3.15 -17.64 15.43
C LEU A 442 -1.68 -17.73 15.89
N ALA A 443 -0.72 -17.65 14.99
CA ALA A 443 0.70 -17.69 15.34
C ALA A 443 1.18 -16.39 16.02
N ASP A 444 0.44 -15.29 15.84
CA ASP A 444 0.72 -14.02 16.51
C ASP A 444 0.24 -13.99 17.97
N ALA A 445 -0.48 -15.02 18.44
CA ALA A 445 -0.93 -15.10 19.83
C ALA A 445 0.25 -15.15 20.81
N ARG A 446 0.09 -14.51 21.97
CA ARG A 446 1.12 -14.34 23.02
C ARG A 446 0.69 -14.92 24.37
N PRO A 447 0.38 -16.22 24.46
CA PRO A 447 0.01 -16.85 25.73
C PRO A 447 1.15 -16.81 26.75
N ASP A 448 2.39 -16.61 26.31
CA ASP A 448 3.58 -16.42 27.13
C ASP A 448 3.52 -15.16 28.02
N LEU A 449 2.73 -14.16 27.62
CA LEU A 449 2.54 -12.93 28.40
C LEU A 449 1.44 -13.07 29.47
N ILE A 450 0.65 -14.15 29.43
CA ILE A 450 -0.39 -14.41 30.43
C ILE A 450 0.26 -15.05 31.67
N PRO A 451 0.08 -14.47 32.87
CA PRO A 451 0.58 -15.06 34.11
C PRO A 451 0.03 -16.47 34.36
N ASP A 452 0.81 -17.27 35.09
CA ASP A 452 0.40 -18.63 35.51
C ASP A 452 -0.79 -18.63 36.49
#